data_AF-A0A061E756-F1
#
_entry.id   AF-A0A061E756-F1
#
_cell.length_a   1.000
_cell.length_b   1.000
_cell.length_c   1.000
_cell.angle_alpha   90.00
_cell.angle_beta   90.00
_cell.angle_gamma   90.00
#
_symmetry.space_group_name_H-M   'P 1'
#
loop_
_entity.id
_entity.type
_entity.pdbx_description
1 polymer ?
#
loop_
_entity_poly.entity_id
_entity_poly.type
_entity_poly.pdbx_seq_one_letter_code
_entity_poly.pdbx_strand_id
1 'polypeptide(L)'
;MGDSQVQTEAEQPPPAQIPLLNSNNRNDTAQTQLLRRDQEYRIGDDLDDSLEKLERFLSFLGFNQSSLLSCSLSWAAFSVVGVLVPVLVLELSKCDGCETYQIKDFEMDIVASQACLAAVSLFCVSFNLRKYGIRRFLFLDRYGGQMARFTNLYVKQIWDSMRLLIWWSLPCFILKTAREIIRILYVQRDSWWISVVILLALILSWTYVSTISLSASILFHLVCNLQVIHFDDYAKFLERESDVLVFIEEHSRLRHHLSKISHRFRIFLLLEFLVVTASQFVTLFQTTGYSGMVNFINGGDFAVSSIVQVVGIILCLHAATKISHRAQGIASLASRWHALATCTSTEASLRGSNSVGNMEAFNQLNSLRMTFSESDLESVDYVAMPTTTQLASYVSSYHRRQAFVMYLQANPGGITIFGWTVDRGLINTIFFIELTLITFVLGKTIVFSST
;
A
#
# COMPACT_ATOMS: atom_id res chain seq x y z
N MET A 1 38.95 62.95 -58.68
CA MET A 1 38.43 64.30 -58.95
C MET A 1 37.87 64.25 -60.36
N GLY A 2 36.60 64.07 -60.65
CA GLY A 2 35.33 64.07 -59.90
C GLY A 2 34.24 64.17 -60.99
N ASP A 3 33.08 63.58 -60.74
CA ASP A 3 31.79 63.80 -61.44
C ASP A 3 31.63 63.21 -62.85
N SER A 4 30.46 62.74 -63.30
CA SER A 4 29.16 62.40 -62.71
C SER A 4 28.39 61.69 -63.84
N GLN A 5 27.74 60.55 -63.59
CA GLN A 5 26.69 60.05 -64.47
C GLN A 5 25.42 59.81 -63.67
N VAL A 6 24.44 60.66 -63.98
CA VAL A 6 23.05 60.67 -63.51
C VAL A 6 22.36 59.39 -63.98
N GLN A 7 21.80 58.61 -63.04
CA GLN A 7 21.00 57.43 -63.32
C GLN A 7 19.55 57.66 -62.90
N THR A 8 18.66 57.32 -63.83
CA THR A 8 17.23 57.55 -63.90
C THR A 8 16.45 56.95 -62.72
N GLU A 9 15.50 57.73 -62.24
CA GLU A 9 14.47 57.43 -61.24
C GLU A 9 13.58 56.27 -61.70
N ALA A 10 13.47 55.22 -60.88
CA ALA A 10 12.50 54.13 -61.04
C ALA A 10 11.84 53.85 -59.69
N GLU A 11 10.52 53.99 -59.71
CA GLU A 11 9.55 53.91 -58.61
C GLU A 11 9.57 52.55 -57.88
N GLN A 12 9.71 52.59 -56.55
CA GLN A 12 9.74 51.40 -55.67
C GLN A 12 8.30 51.08 -55.19
N PRO A 13 7.80 49.82 -55.32
CA PRO A 13 6.51 49.44 -54.75
C PRO A 13 6.62 49.21 -53.23
N PRO A 14 5.51 49.33 -52.46
CA PRO A 14 5.55 49.30 -51.00
C PRO A 14 5.90 47.90 -50.46
N PRO A 15 6.50 47.81 -49.26
CA PRO A 15 6.94 46.53 -48.70
C PRO A 15 5.74 45.65 -48.36
N ALA A 16 5.80 44.39 -48.80
CA ALA A 16 4.87 43.35 -48.43
C ALA A 16 4.87 43.16 -46.90
N GLN A 17 3.71 43.34 -46.27
CA GLN A 17 3.48 42.96 -44.88
C GLN A 17 3.57 41.44 -44.76
N ILE A 18 4.67 40.96 -44.18
CA ILE A 18 4.81 39.59 -43.69
C ILE A 18 3.87 39.46 -42.49
N PRO A 19 2.98 38.45 -42.41
CA PRO A 19 2.18 38.24 -41.22
C PRO A 19 3.12 37.96 -40.04
N LEU A 20 3.05 38.80 -39.01
CA LEU A 20 3.71 38.57 -37.72
C LEU A 20 3.26 37.21 -37.17
N LEU A 21 4.08 36.19 -37.42
CA LEU A 21 3.93 34.89 -36.80
C LEU A 21 4.23 35.07 -35.30
N ASN A 22 3.16 35.07 -34.52
CA ASN A 22 3.04 35.15 -33.07
C ASN A 22 4.27 34.63 -32.28
N SER A 23 5.21 35.51 -31.93
CA SER A 23 6.39 35.16 -31.11
C SER A 23 6.07 34.99 -29.62
N ASN A 24 4.97 35.60 -29.15
CA ASN A 24 4.55 35.55 -27.75
C ASN A 24 4.15 34.13 -27.33
N ASN A 25 3.41 33.39 -28.18
CA ASN A 25 3.02 32.01 -27.87
C ASN A 25 4.22 31.05 -27.73
N ARG A 26 5.35 31.29 -28.42
CA ARG A 26 6.55 30.45 -28.29
C ARG A 26 7.27 30.67 -26.97
N ASN A 27 7.35 31.93 -26.52
CA ASN A 27 7.98 32.27 -25.24
C ASN A 27 7.15 31.73 -24.06
N ASP A 28 5.82 31.87 -24.11
CA ASP A 28 4.92 31.34 -23.07
C ASP A 28 4.98 29.80 -22.98
N THR A 29 5.06 29.10 -24.12
CA THR A 29 5.17 27.63 -24.14
C THR A 29 6.53 27.16 -23.62
N ALA A 30 7.63 27.84 -23.97
CA ALA A 30 8.97 27.51 -23.49
C ALA A 30 9.13 27.78 -21.98
N GLN A 31 8.58 28.89 -21.49
CA GLN A 31 8.62 29.26 -20.08
C GLN A 31 7.74 28.33 -19.23
N THR A 32 6.58 27.92 -19.73
CA THR A 32 5.73 26.90 -19.10
C THR A 32 6.41 25.52 -19.06
N GLN A 33 7.14 25.14 -20.11
CA GLN A 33 7.90 23.88 -20.13
C GLN A 33 9.07 23.88 -19.15
N LEU A 34 9.77 25.01 -19.00
CA LEU A 34 10.84 25.17 -18.00
C LEU A 34 10.30 25.08 -16.57
N LEU A 35 9.22 25.80 -16.26
CA LEU A 35 8.56 25.72 -14.95
C LEU A 35 8.07 24.30 -14.64
N ARG A 36 7.54 23.59 -15.64
CA ARG A 36 7.09 22.19 -15.48
C ARG A 36 8.26 21.25 -15.20
N ARG A 37 9.40 21.47 -15.87
CA ARG A 37 10.62 20.68 -15.69
C ARG A 37 11.27 20.96 -14.33
N ASP A 38 11.28 22.22 -13.89
CA ASP A 38 11.74 22.61 -12.55
C ASP A 38 10.85 22.02 -11.45
N GLN A 39 9.53 22.01 -11.66
CA GLN A 39 8.58 21.41 -10.73
C GLN A 39 8.72 19.89 -10.67
N GLU A 40 8.92 19.23 -11.82
CA GLU A 40 9.21 17.80 -11.90
C GLU A 40 10.53 17.43 -11.20
N TYR A 41 11.57 18.27 -11.34
CA TYR A 41 12.83 18.11 -10.63
C TYR A 41 12.65 18.25 -9.11
N ARG A 42 11.96 19.31 -8.65
CA ARG A 42 11.67 19.53 -7.21
C ARG A 42 10.91 18.37 -6.58
N ILE A 43 9.92 17.84 -7.31
CA ILE A 43 9.10 16.72 -6.84
C ILE A 43 9.92 15.42 -6.78
N GLY A 44 10.81 15.20 -7.75
CA GLY A 44 11.75 14.07 -7.72
C GLY A 44 12.67 14.11 -6.49
N ASP A 45 13.20 15.29 -6.18
CA ASP A 45 14.07 15.53 -5.02
C ASP A 45 13.35 15.23 -3.69
N ASP A 46 12.08 15.64 -3.55
CA ASP A 46 11.25 15.36 -2.36
C ASP A 46 11.03 13.84 -2.13
N LEU A 47 10.91 13.07 -3.22
CA LEU A 47 10.81 11.61 -3.12
C LEU A 47 12.11 10.96 -2.71
N ASP A 48 13.22 11.39 -3.29
CA ASP A 48 14.53 10.85 -2.95
C ASP A 48 14.88 11.17 -1.48
N ASP A 49 14.56 12.37 -0.97
CA ASP A 49 14.69 12.72 0.45
C ASP A 49 13.77 11.85 1.34
N SER A 50 12.52 11.63 0.92
CA SER A 50 11.59 10.75 1.64
C SER A 50 12.07 9.30 1.70
N LEU A 51 12.66 8.81 0.61
CA LEU A 51 13.25 7.47 0.54
C LEU A 51 14.51 7.37 1.37
N GLU A 52 15.35 8.39 1.39
CA GLU A 52 16.55 8.43 2.22
C GLU A 52 16.18 8.41 3.71
N LYS A 53 15.17 9.17 4.13
CA LYS A 53 14.64 9.12 5.50
C LYS A 53 14.13 7.72 5.86
N LEU A 54 13.39 7.07 4.96
CA LEU A 54 12.93 5.69 5.15
C LEU A 54 14.13 4.72 5.25
N GLU A 55 15.12 4.84 4.37
CA GLU A 55 16.31 3.99 4.38
C GLU A 55 17.13 4.17 5.66
N ARG A 56 17.33 5.41 6.13
CA ARG A 56 17.99 5.70 7.40
C ARG A 56 17.24 5.06 8.57
N PHE A 57 15.90 5.15 8.58
CA PHE A 57 15.07 4.50 9.60
C PHE A 57 15.21 2.97 9.58
N LEU A 58 15.14 2.35 8.40
CA LEU A 58 15.32 0.91 8.25
C LEU A 58 16.74 0.46 8.60
N SER A 59 17.74 1.27 8.26
CA SER A 59 19.13 1.03 8.63
C SER A 59 19.34 1.11 10.13
N PHE A 60 18.70 2.06 10.82
CA PHE A 60 18.73 2.17 12.27
C PHE A 60 18.17 0.94 12.97
N LEU A 61 17.08 0.35 12.43
CA LEU A 61 16.52 -0.91 12.92
C LEU A 61 17.33 -2.16 12.54
N GLY A 62 18.36 -2.02 11.69
CA GLY A 62 19.23 -3.11 11.25
C GLY A 62 18.78 -3.83 9.98
N PHE A 63 17.76 -3.34 9.27
CA PHE A 63 17.28 -3.98 8.04
C PHE A 63 18.23 -3.80 6.84
N ASN A 64 19.03 -2.73 6.85
CA ASN A 64 19.97 -2.47 5.78
C ASN A 64 21.22 -3.34 5.95
N GLN A 65 21.22 -4.53 5.34
CA GLN A 65 22.33 -5.50 5.40
C GLN A 65 23.11 -5.54 4.08
N SER A 66 23.62 -4.38 3.65
CA SER A 66 24.30 -4.21 2.35
C SER A 66 25.63 -4.96 2.26
N SER A 67 26.38 -5.02 3.37
CA SER A 67 27.66 -5.72 3.48
C SER A 67 27.60 -6.87 4.50
N LEU A 68 28.54 -7.81 4.43
CA LEU A 68 28.64 -8.89 5.42
C LEU A 68 28.92 -8.34 6.84
N LEU A 69 29.69 -7.26 6.95
CA LEU A 69 29.94 -6.59 8.23
C LEU A 69 28.67 -5.96 8.80
N SER A 70 27.91 -5.24 7.97
CA SER A 70 26.63 -4.65 8.38
C SER A 70 25.59 -5.72 8.75
N CYS A 71 25.56 -6.83 8.00
CA CYS A 71 24.76 -8.01 8.36
C CYS A 71 25.16 -8.56 9.73
N SER A 72 26.46 -8.81 9.97
CA SER A 72 26.96 -9.31 11.25
C SER A 72 26.66 -8.34 12.40
N LEU A 73 26.80 -7.03 12.17
CA LEU A 73 26.53 -6.00 13.16
C LEU A 73 25.04 -5.93 13.51
N SER A 74 24.17 -5.99 12.49
CA SER A 74 22.71 -6.02 12.66
C SER A 74 22.26 -7.23 13.46
N TRP A 75 22.73 -8.43 13.11
CA TRP A 75 22.42 -9.65 13.85
C TRP A 75 23.02 -9.65 15.26
N ALA A 76 24.24 -9.14 15.44
CA ALA A 76 24.84 -9.01 16.76
C ALA A 76 24.04 -8.03 17.64
N ALA A 77 23.65 -6.87 17.11
CA ALA A 77 22.81 -5.91 17.81
C ALA A 77 21.45 -6.52 18.17
N PHE A 78 20.85 -7.26 17.23
CA PHE A 78 19.60 -7.98 17.48
C PHE A 78 19.75 -9.05 18.56
N SER A 79 20.77 -9.89 18.49
CA SER A 79 21.02 -10.93 19.49
C SER A 79 21.32 -10.34 20.87
N VAL A 80 22.04 -9.21 20.95
CA VAL A 80 22.35 -8.56 22.22
C VAL A 80 21.11 -7.89 22.80
N VAL A 81 20.49 -6.97 22.06
CA VAL A 81 19.39 -6.13 22.57
C VAL A 81 18.09 -6.91 22.66
N GLY A 82 17.78 -7.74 21.67
CA GLY A 82 16.50 -8.47 21.57
C GLY A 82 16.44 -9.80 22.30
N VAL A 83 17.60 -10.41 22.64
CA VAL A 83 17.63 -11.75 23.27
C VAL A 83 18.50 -11.78 24.52
N LEU A 84 19.78 -11.41 24.42
CA LEU A 84 20.72 -11.57 25.53
C LEU A 84 20.37 -10.67 26.72
N VAL A 85 20.12 -9.38 26.49
CA VAL A 85 19.73 -8.42 27.53
C VAL A 85 18.48 -8.87 28.30
N PRO A 86 17.33 -9.16 27.66
CA PRO A 86 16.15 -9.57 28.39
C PRO A 86 16.36 -10.91 29.12
N VAL A 87 17.03 -11.90 28.51
CA VAL A 87 17.32 -13.19 29.16
C VAL A 87 18.22 -13.00 30.38
N LEU A 88 19.30 -12.22 30.27
CA LEU A 88 20.19 -11.95 31.41
C LEU A 88 19.48 -11.20 32.53
N VAL A 89 18.65 -10.21 32.18
CA VAL A 89 17.84 -9.50 33.17
C VAL A 89 16.91 -10.47 33.88
N LEU A 90 16.19 -11.34 33.16
CA LEU A 90 15.30 -12.33 33.76
C LEU A 90 16.03 -13.35 34.65
N GLU A 91 17.18 -13.87 34.22
CA GLU A 91 17.96 -14.87 34.95
C GLU A 91 18.67 -14.30 36.20
N LEU A 92 19.22 -13.09 36.10
CA LEU A 92 20.00 -12.46 37.18
C LEU A 92 19.10 -11.74 38.19
N SER A 93 17.85 -11.47 37.84
CA SER A 93 16.88 -10.76 38.67
C SER A 93 16.26 -11.60 39.79
N LYS A 94 17.04 -12.51 40.42
CA LYS A 94 16.60 -13.31 41.58
C LYS A 94 16.19 -12.39 42.72
N CYS A 95 14.96 -12.55 43.20
CA CYS A 95 14.43 -11.82 44.35
C CYS A 95 13.56 -12.78 45.17
N ASP A 96 13.70 -12.70 46.48
CA ASP A 96 12.97 -13.55 47.41
C ASP A 96 11.48 -13.14 47.42
N GLY A 97 10.58 -14.09 47.13
CA GLY A 97 9.13 -13.83 47.07
C GLY A 97 8.59 -13.21 45.76
N CYS A 98 9.40 -13.06 44.70
CA CYS A 98 8.94 -12.54 43.40
C CYS A 98 8.07 -13.50 42.59
N GLU A 99 8.02 -14.79 42.94
CA GLU A 99 7.28 -15.81 42.17
C GLU A 99 5.77 -15.56 42.10
N THR A 100 5.22 -14.78 43.03
CA THR A 100 3.82 -14.36 43.03
C THR A 100 3.50 -13.27 42.01
N TYR A 101 4.51 -12.50 41.56
CA TYR A 101 4.37 -11.37 40.63
C TYR A 101 5.09 -11.56 39.30
N GLN A 102 6.01 -12.54 39.23
CA GLN A 102 6.85 -12.83 38.08
C GLN A 102 6.94 -14.35 37.88
N ILE A 103 6.22 -14.86 36.87
CA ILE A 103 6.34 -16.26 36.47
C ILE A 103 7.39 -16.32 35.38
N LYS A 104 8.57 -16.84 35.74
CA LYS A 104 9.75 -16.82 34.87
C LYS A 104 9.50 -17.51 33.52
N ASP A 105 8.80 -18.65 33.53
CA ASP A 105 8.46 -19.39 32.31
C ASP A 105 7.64 -18.53 31.34
N PHE A 106 6.67 -17.77 31.87
CA PHE A 106 5.82 -16.90 31.07
C PHE A 106 6.61 -15.77 30.40
N GLU A 107 7.50 -15.12 31.15
CA GLU A 107 8.34 -14.05 30.58
C GLU A 107 9.32 -14.58 29.54
N MET A 108 9.87 -15.77 29.73
CA MET A 108 10.77 -16.41 28.76
C MET A 108 10.06 -16.76 27.45
N ASP A 109 8.84 -17.28 27.51
CA ASP A 109 8.06 -17.59 26.29
C ASP A 109 7.62 -16.33 25.54
N ILE A 110 7.33 -15.24 26.25
CA ILE A 110 7.05 -13.93 25.63
C ILE A 110 8.30 -13.40 24.93
N VAL A 111 9.45 -13.42 25.59
CA VAL A 111 10.73 -12.99 25.00
C VAL A 111 11.07 -13.85 23.79
N ALA A 112 10.92 -15.17 23.89
CA ALA A 112 11.18 -16.10 22.79
C ALA A 112 10.25 -15.85 21.60
N SER A 113 8.94 -15.71 21.82
CA SER A 113 7.98 -15.46 20.73
C SER A 113 8.20 -14.11 20.04
N GLN A 114 8.45 -13.04 20.80
CA GLN A 114 8.75 -11.72 20.25
C GLN A 114 10.09 -11.72 19.49
N ALA A 115 11.12 -12.35 20.04
CA ALA A 115 12.40 -12.51 19.37
C ALA A 115 12.27 -13.31 18.07
N CYS A 116 11.53 -14.42 18.08
CA CYS A 116 11.25 -15.20 16.87
C CYS A 116 10.54 -14.35 15.79
N LEU A 117 9.52 -13.57 16.19
CA LEU A 117 8.79 -12.71 15.26
C LEU A 117 9.70 -11.64 14.65
N ALA A 118 10.47 -10.94 15.49
CA ALA A 118 11.41 -9.92 15.02
C ALA A 118 12.55 -10.52 14.18
N ALA A 119 13.03 -11.73 14.50
CA ALA A 119 14.05 -12.43 13.72
C ALA A 119 13.52 -12.78 12.32
N VAL A 120 12.29 -13.28 12.22
CA VAL A 120 11.61 -13.54 10.94
C VAL A 120 11.48 -12.24 10.14
N SER A 121 10.99 -11.17 10.77
CA SER A 121 10.85 -9.85 10.15
C SER A 121 12.18 -9.32 9.63
N LEU A 122 13.22 -9.33 10.48
CA LEU A 122 14.56 -8.88 10.15
C LEU A 122 15.13 -9.72 9.00
N PHE A 123 15.07 -11.04 9.09
CA PHE A 123 15.59 -11.93 8.05
C PHE A 123 14.89 -11.71 6.70
N CYS A 124 13.55 -11.77 6.66
CA CYS A 124 12.82 -11.70 5.42
C CYS A 124 12.90 -10.33 4.74
N VAL A 125 12.77 -9.24 5.51
CA VAL A 125 12.83 -7.89 4.95
C VAL A 125 14.26 -7.56 4.52
N SER A 126 15.26 -7.83 5.35
CA SER A 126 16.67 -7.54 5.02
C SER A 126 17.13 -8.33 3.80
N PHE A 127 16.72 -9.60 3.67
CA PHE A 127 17.01 -10.41 2.50
C PHE A 127 16.45 -9.79 1.21
N ASN A 128 15.19 -9.32 1.26
CA ASN A 128 14.58 -8.65 0.11
C ASN A 128 15.21 -7.29 -0.18
N LEU A 129 15.53 -6.49 0.84
CA LEU A 129 16.19 -5.19 0.68
C LEU A 129 17.60 -5.34 0.11
N ARG A 130 18.39 -6.30 0.59
CA ARG A 130 19.73 -6.59 0.06
C ARG A 130 19.68 -7.02 -1.40
N LYS A 131 18.67 -7.81 -1.78
CA LYS A 131 18.54 -8.34 -3.15
C LYS A 131 18.09 -7.29 -4.16
N TYR A 132 17.23 -6.34 -3.76
CA TYR A 132 16.59 -5.41 -4.71
C TYR A 132 16.99 -3.93 -4.52
N GLY A 133 17.38 -3.51 -3.32
CA GLY A 133 17.52 -2.10 -2.93
C GLY A 133 16.15 -1.44 -2.69
N ILE A 134 16.11 -0.34 -1.92
CA ILE A 134 14.85 0.26 -1.43
C ILE A 134 13.90 0.68 -2.56
N ARG A 135 14.43 1.33 -3.61
CA ARG A 135 13.63 1.84 -4.75
C ARG A 135 12.95 0.71 -5.55
N ARG A 136 13.70 -0.36 -5.85
CA ARG A 136 13.15 -1.53 -6.57
C ARG A 136 12.36 -2.47 -5.65
N PHE A 137 12.62 -2.42 -4.35
CA PHE A 137 11.82 -3.11 -3.34
C PHE A 137 10.42 -2.52 -3.26
N LEU A 138 10.29 -1.18 -3.25
CA LEU A 138 9.02 -0.45 -3.27
C LEU A 138 8.37 -0.37 -4.67
N PHE A 139 9.01 -0.92 -5.70
CA PHE A 139 8.56 -0.88 -7.10
C PHE A 139 8.44 0.54 -7.69
N LEU A 140 9.26 1.48 -7.20
CA LEU A 140 9.29 2.89 -7.64
C LEU A 140 10.14 3.13 -8.91
N ASP A 141 10.78 2.10 -9.47
CA ASP A 141 11.64 2.22 -10.66
C ASP A 141 10.87 2.05 -11.99
N ARG A 142 9.53 1.99 -11.91
CA ARG A 142 8.66 1.35 -12.91
C ARG A 142 8.21 2.24 -14.07
N TYR A 143 8.31 3.56 -13.95
CA TYR A 143 7.77 4.54 -14.90
C TYR A 143 8.73 5.72 -15.11
N GLY A 144 9.96 5.48 -15.56
CA GLY A 144 11.01 6.50 -15.75
C GLY A 144 10.64 7.75 -16.57
N GLY A 145 9.46 7.82 -17.21
CA GLY A 145 8.91 9.04 -17.83
C GLY A 145 7.54 9.52 -17.29
N GLN A 146 6.92 8.81 -16.34
CA GLN A 146 5.64 9.17 -15.69
C GLN A 146 5.75 9.30 -14.16
N MET A 147 6.95 9.12 -13.60
CA MET A 147 7.20 9.20 -12.15
C MET A 147 6.66 10.50 -11.56
N ALA A 148 6.90 11.64 -12.20
CA ALA A 148 6.44 12.95 -11.74
C ALA A 148 4.94 13.04 -11.47
N ARG A 149 4.12 12.26 -12.20
CA ARG A 149 2.67 12.22 -12.01
C ARG A 149 2.27 11.56 -10.69
N PHE A 150 3.03 10.56 -10.23
CA PHE A 150 2.71 9.77 -9.04
C PHE A 150 3.58 10.08 -7.82
N THR A 151 4.66 10.83 -8.00
CA THR A 151 5.61 11.10 -6.92
C THR A 151 4.97 11.65 -5.65
N ASN A 152 4.11 12.67 -5.76
CA ASN A 152 3.41 13.24 -4.60
C ASN A 152 2.52 12.20 -3.87
N LEU A 153 1.93 11.26 -4.62
CA LEU A 153 1.14 10.18 -4.04
C LEU A 153 2.03 9.16 -3.33
N TYR A 154 3.23 8.90 -3.85
CA TYR A 154 4.20 8.03 -3.21
C TYR A 154 4.76 8.62 -1.92
N VAL A 155 5.20 9.89 -1.95
CA VAL A 155 5.67 10.60 -0.74
C VAL A 155 4.61 10.58 0.34
N LYS A 156 3.37 10.95 -0.02
CA LYS A 156 2.23 10.90 0.89
C LYS A 156 2.05 9.50 1.49
N GLN A 157 2.09 8.46 0.67
CA GLN A 157 1.89 7.09 1.15
C GLN A 157 3.02 6.59 2.06
N ILE A 158 4.27 7.00 1.81
CA ILE A 158 5.42 6.72 2.69
C ILE A 158 5.18 7.38 4.05
N TRP A 159 4.84 8.67 4.06
CA TRP A 159 4.63 9.42 5.30
C TRP A 159 3.42 8.90 6.09
N ASP A 160 2.31 8.62 5.41
CA ASP A 160 1.11 8.03 6.01
C ASP A 160 1.41 6.66 6.65
N SER A 161 2.28 5.85 6.02
CA SER A 161 2.68 4.54 6.57
C SER A 161 3.61 4.67 7.78
N MET A 162 4.53 5.64 7.77
CA MET A 162 5.37 5.94 8.94
C MET A 162 4.56 6.50 10.11
N ARG A 163 3.60 7.38 9.82
CA ARG A 163 2.65 7.89 10.83
C ARG A 163 1.82 6.76 11.43
N LEU A 164 1.41 5.79 10.61
CA LEU A 164 0.68 4.61 11.08
C LEU A 164 1.55 3.78 12.04
N LEU A 165 2.85 3.59 11.76
CA LEU A 165 3.78 2.92 12.67
C LEU A 165 3.84 3.64 14.02
N ILE A 166 4.02 4.96 14.03
CA ILE A 166 4.09 5.75 15.27
C ILE A 166 2.77 5.66 16.04
N TRP A 167 1.64 5.78 15.33
CA TRP A 167 0.31 5.77 15.94
C TRP A 167 -0.02 4.43 16.62
N TRP A 168 0.47 3.31 16.10
CA TRP A 168 0.34 1.99 16.75
C TRP A 168 1.42 1.69 17.78
N SER A 169 2.66 2.12 17.53
CA SER A 169 3.79 1.87 18.44
C SER A 169 3.67 2.66 19.74
N LEU A 170 3.17 3.90 19.69
CA LEU A 170 3.07 4.80 20.84
C LEU A 170 2.13 4.29 21.95
N PRO A 171 0.88 3.86 21.69
CA PRO A 171 0.02 3.31 22.73
C PRO A 171 0.58 2.00 23.30
N CYS A 172 1.17 1.14 22.47
CA CYS A 172 1.78 -0.11 22.94
C CYS A 172 2.97 0.17 23.86
N PHE A 173 3.79 1.18 23.53
CA PHE A 173 4.88 1.65 24.39
C PHE A 173 4.40 2.19 25.73
N ILE A 174 3.34 3.00 25.73
CA ILE A 174 2.74 3.55 26.96
C ILE A 174 2.21 2.41 27.84
N LEU A 175 1.50 1.44 27.25
CA LEU A 175 0.97 0.28 27.97
C LEU A 175 2.08 -0.57 28.61
N LYS A 176 3.16 -0.87 27.86
CA LYS A 176 4.31 -1.60 28.40
C LYS A 176 4.98 -0.83 29.53
N THR A 177 5.20 0.47 29.35
CA THR A 177 5.84 1.33 30.35
C THR A 177 5.01 1.43 31.63
N ALA A 178 3.70 1.66 31.50
CA ALA A 178 2.80 1.74 32.65
C ALA A 178 2.81 0.44 33.46
N ARG A 179 2.76 -0.72 32.80
CA ARG A 179 2.80 -2.00 33.51
C ARG A 179 4.14 -2.25 34.19
N GLU A 180 5.27 -1.91 33.55
CA GLU A 180 6.59 -2.10 34.18
C GLU A 180 6.79 -1.15 35.38
N ILE A 181 6.24 0.08 35.32
CA ILE A 181 6.20 0.99 36.48
C ILE A 181 5.37 0.39 37.61
N ILE A 182 4.18 -0.13 37.32
CA ILE A 182 3.33 -0.81 38.31
C ILE A 182 4.09 -1.97 38.95
N ARG A 183 4.78 -2.79 38.16
CA ARG A 183 5.58 -3.91 38.66
C ARG A 183 6.65 -3.45 39.66
N ILE A 184 7.39 -2.38 39.36
CA ILE A 184 8.39 -1.83 40.30
C ILE A 184 7.75 -1.37 41.61
N LEU A 185 6.55 -0.76 41.55
CA LEU A 185 5.88 -0.26 42.75
C LEU A 185 5.46 -1.40 43.70
N TYR A 186 5.09 -2.57 43.16
CA TYR A 186 4.68 -3.73 43.96
C TYR A 186 5.85 -4.65 44.35
N VAL A 187 6.91 -4.71 43.53
CA VAL A 187 8.10 -5.52 43.81
C VAL A 187 9.14 -4.67 44.54
N GLN A 188 9.09 -4.69 45.88
CA GLN A 188 10.07 -4.00 46.72
C GLN A 188 11.45 -4.67 46.56
N ARG A 189 12.40 -3.99 45.89
CA ARG A 189 13.81 -4.41 45.79
C ARG A 189 14.69 -3.55 46.71
N ASP A 190 15.74 -4.14 47.25
CA ASP A 190 16.66 -3.48 48.19
C ASP A 190 17.38 -2.25 47.61
N SER A 191 17.50 -2.15 46.28
CA SER A 191 18.09 -0.98 45.63
C SER A 191 17.23 -0.44 44.48
N TRP A 192 16.85 0.84 44.61
CA TRP A 192 16.02 1.54 43.63
C TRP A 192 16.70 1.69 42.26
N TRP A 193 18.02 1.92 42.24
CA TRP A 193 18.78 2.08 41.00
C TRP A 193 18.83 0.81 40.14
N ILE A 194 18.94 -0.38 40.76
CA ILE A 194 18.95 -1.64 40.01
C ILE A 194 17.57 -1.89 39.38
N SER A 195 16.48 -1.59 40.08
CA SER A 195 15.13 -1.69 39.52
C SER A 195 14.92 -0.77 38.33
N VAL A 196 15.42 0.47 38.39
CA VAL A 196 15.35 1.42 37.26
C VAL A 196 16.13 0.92 36.05
N VAL A 197 17.35 0.39 36.25
CA VAL A 197 18.17 -0.17 35.16
C VAL A 197 17.47 -1.38 34.52
N ILE A 198 16.89 -2.27 35.32
CA ILE A 198 16.13 -3.43 34.84
C ILE A 198 14.92 -3.00 34.00
N LEU A 199 14.13 -2.03 34.48
CA LEU A 199 12.98 -1.51 33.74
C LEU A 199 13.40 -0.89 32.40
N LEU A 200 14.45 -0.07 32.39
CA LEU A 200 14.93 0.54 31.15
C LEU A 200 15.42 -0.53 30.18
N ALA A 201 16.15 -1.55 30.65
CA ALA A 201 16.63 -2.64 29.83
C ALA A 201 15.48 -3.45 29.20
N LEU A 202 14.46 -3.81 29.98
CA LEU A 202 13.29 -4.56 29.49
C LEU A 202 12.43 -3.73 28.53
N ILE A 203 12.20 -2.45 28.82
CA ILE A 203 11.43 -1.56 27.94
C ILE A 203 12.19 -1.32 26.63
N LEU A 204 13.50 -1.04 26.67
CA LEU A 204 14.30 -0.82 25.47
C LEU A 204 14.39 -2.09 24.62
N SER A 205 14.61 -3.24 25.25
CA SER A 205 14.64 -4.52 24.55
C SER A 205 13.29 -4.82 23.86
N TRP A 206 12.19 -4.71 24.60
CA TRP A 206 10.85 -4.99 24.08
C TRP A 206 10.45 -4.00 22.98
N THR A 207 10.75 -2.71 23.13
CA THR A 207 10.45 -1.71 22.09
C THR A 207 11.25 -1.96 20.83
N TYR A 208 12.53 -2.29 20.94
CA TYR A 208 13.37 -2.59 19.80
C TYR A 208 12.81 -3.78 18.99
N VAL A 209 12.52 -4.90 19.66
CA VAL A 209 11.97 -6.11 19.02
C VAL A 209 10.57 -5.86 18.43
N SER A 210 9.70 -5.16 19.14
CA SER A 210 8.35 -4.79 18.66
C SER A 210 8.39 -3.83 17.48
N THR A 211 9.33 -2.89 17.46
CA THR A 211 9.49 -1.94 16.36
C THR A 211 10.00 -2.64 15.10
N ILE A 212 10.92 -3.60 15.24
CA ILE A 212 11.37 -4.44 14.12
C ILE A 212 10.20 -5.19 13.52
N SER A 213 9.41 -5.91 14.33
CA SER A 213 8.27 -6.67 13.81
C SER A 213 7.22 -5.78 13.14
N LEU A 214 6.77 -4.72 13.79
CA LEU A 214 5.77 -3.78 13.24
C LEU A 214 6.27 -3.06 11.98
N SER A 215 7.56 -2.70 11.90
CA SER A 215 8.11 -2.04 10.73
C SER A 215 8.07 -2.94 9.47
N ALA A 216 8.27 -4.25 9.63
CA ALA A 216 8.15 -5.21 8.53
C ALA A 216 6.71 -5.31 8.01
N SER A 217 5.74 -5.38 8.92
CA SER A 217 4.31 -5.37 8.58
C SER A 217 3.92 -4.04 7.89
N ILE A 218 4.44 -2.90 8.36
CA ILE A 218 4.24 -1.59 7.75
C ILE A 218 4.89 -1.48 6.37
N LEU A 219 6.06 -2.07 6.14
CA LEU A 219 6.67 -2.10 4.81
C LEU A 219 5.83 -2.90 3.82
N PHE A 220 5.28 -4.04 4.24
CA PHE A 220 4.34 -4.79 3.41
C PHE A 220 3.07 -3.97 3.12
N HIS A 221 2.51 -3.31 4.15
CA HIS A 221 1.37 -2.41 4.00
C HIS A 221 1.66 -1.24 3.04
N LEU A 222 2.84 -0.63 3.12
CA LEU A 222 3.31 0.42 2.21
C LEU A 222 3.38 -0.09 0.77
N VAL A 223 4.06 -1.22 0.53
CA VAL A 223 4.20 -1.81 -0.81
C VAL A 223 2.83 -2.09 -1.43
N CYS A 224 1.88 -2.62 -0.65
CA CYS A 224 0.52 -2.87 -1.12
C CYS A 224 -0.22 -1.56 -1.46
N ASN A 225 -0.16 -0.54 -0.60
CA ASN A 225 -0.84 0.72 -0.89
C ASN A 225 -0.23 1.49 -2.07
N LEU A 226 1.08 1.38 -2.29
CA LEU A 226 1.71 1.90 -3.50
C LEU A 226 1.13 1.25 -4.76
N GLN A 227 0.84 -0.06 -4.72
CA GLN A 227 0.17 -0.73 -5.84
C GLN A 227 -1.30 -0.34 -6.00
N VAL A 228 -2.01 -0.02 -4.92
CA VAL A 228 -3.40 0.46 -5.01
C VAL A 228 -3.50 1.72 -5.89
N ILE A 229 -2.51 2.62 -5.82
CA ILE A 229 -2.44 3.81 -6.70
C ILE A 229 -2.48 3.41 -8.18
N HIS A 230 -1.76 2.35 -8.56
CA HIS A 230 -1.73 1.86 -9.94
C HIS A 230 -3.04 1.21 -10.38
N PHE A 231 -3.71 0.49 -9.47
CA PHE A 231 -5.04 -0.05 -9.72
C PHE A 231 -6.07 1.07 -9.93
N ASP A 232 -6.01 2.13 -9.12
CA ASP A 232 -6.91 3.28 -9.24
C ASP A 232 -6.64 4.08 -10.53
N ASP A 233 -5.39 4.23 -10.96
CA ASP A 233 -5.08 4.86 -12.25
C ASP A 233 -5.53 4.01 -13.44
N TYR A 234 -5.33 2.68 -13.37
CA TYR A 234 -5.84 1.76 -14.38
C TYR A 234 -7.38 1.81 -14.49
N ALA A 235 -8.09 1.92 -13.37
CA ALA A 235 -9.54 2.07 -13.38
C ALA A 235 -10.00 3.36 -14.09
N LYS A 236 -9.30 4.48 -13.86
CA LYS A 236 -9.56 5.75 -14.57
C LYS A 236 -9.18 5.68 -16.05
N PHE A 237 -8.10 4.97 -16.36
CA PHE A 237 -7.64 4.74 -17.73
C PHE A 237 -8.69 3.97 -18.55
N LEU A 238 -9.34 2.98 -17.94
CA LEU A 238 -10.42 2.21 -18.54
C LEU A 238 -11.64 3.06 -18.94
N GLU A 239 -11.94 4.13 -18.21
CA GLU A 239 -13.06 5.03 -18.52
C GLU A 239 -12.73 6.05 -19.63
N ARG A 240 -11.44 6.31 -19.89
CA ARG A 240 -10.99 7.36 -20.82
C ARG A 240 -10.62 6.84 -22.21
N GLU A 241 -9.95 5.70 -22.28
CA GLU A 241 -9.44 5.16 -23.55
C GLU A 241 -10.40 4.12 -24.15
N SER A 242 -10.18 3.75 -25.42
CA SER A 242 -11.07 2.80 -26.13
C SER A 242 -10.36 1.57 -26.71
N ASP A 243 -9.03 1.48 -26.64
CA ASP A 243 -8.30 0.33 -27.17
C ASP A 243 -8.17 -0.82 -26.17
N VAL A 244 -8.90 -1.89 -26.48
CA VAL A 244 -8.94 -3.13 -25.69
C VAL A 244 -7.57 -3.80 -25.56
N LEU A 245 -6.71 -3.71 -26.58
CA LEU A 245 -5.41 -4.40 -26.53
C LEU A 245 -4.52 -3.79 -25.44
N VAL A 246 -4.50 -2.45 -25.36
CA VAL A 246 -3.75 -1.70 -24.35
C VAL A 246 -4.26 -2.04 -22.94
N PHE A 247 -5.58 -2.20 -22.76
CA PHE A 247 -6.14 -2.61 -21.46
C PHE A 247 -5.64 -4.00 -21.01
N ILE A 248 -5.59 -4.98 -21.93
CA ILE A 248 -5.12 -6.33 -21.59
C ILE A 248 -3.64 -6.31 -21.22
N GLU A 249 -2.81 -5.59 -21.99
CA GLU A 249 -1.39 -5.46 -21.73
C GLU A 249 -1.12 -4.81 -20.37
N GLU A 250 -1.82 -3.69 -20.09
CA GLU A 250 -1.71 -2.97 -18.83
C GLU A 250 -2.19 -3.80 -17.63
N HIS A 251 -3.31 -4.50 -17.77
CA HIS A 251 -3.81 -5.39 -16.72
C HIS A 251 -2.85 -6.56 -16.46
N SER A 252 -2.36 -7.21 -17.52
CA SER A 252 -1.39 -8.31 -17.42
C SER A 252 -0.12 -7.87 -16.71
N ARG A 253 0.39 -6.69 -17.07
CA ARG A 253 1.52 -6.05 -16.39
C ARG A 253 1.21 -5.84 -14.91
N LEU A 254 0.08 -5.22 -14.57
CA LEU A 254 -0.27 -4.95 -13.18
C LEU A 254 -0.36 -6.24 -12.34
N ARG A 255 -0.95 -7.30 -12.89
CA ARG A 255 -1.02 -8.62 -12.26
C ARG A 255 0.35 -9.27 -12.09
N HIS A 256 1.24 -9.17 -13.07
CA HIS A 256 2.63 -9.65 -12.96
C HIS A 256 3.37 -9.00 -11.79
N HIS A 257 3.16 -7.70 -11.58
CA HIS A 257 3.79 -6.99 -10.46
C HIS A 257 3.18 -7.36 -9.11
N LEU A 258 1.86 -7.56 -9.02
CA LEU A 258 1.23 -8.15 -7.84
C LEU A 258 1.82 -9.52 -7.51
N SER A 259 1.98 -10.39 -8.53
CA SER A 259 2.57 -11.72 -8.36
C SER A 259 4.01 -11.62 -7.82
N LYS A 260 4.82 -10.68 -8.35
CA LYS A 260 6.17 -10.41 -7.83
C LYS A 260 6.17 -9.96 -6.38
N ILE A 261 5.26 -9.07 -5.97
CA ILE A 261 5.13 -8.63 -4.58
C ILE A 261 4.76 -9.82 -3.70
N SER A 262 3.73 -10.55 -4.09
CA SER A 262 3.27 -11.74 -3.38
C SER A 262 4.42 -12.73 -3.17
N HIS A 263 5.19 -13.01 -4.22
CA HIS A 263 6.32 -13.91 -4.15
C HIS A 263 7.43 -13.43 -3.20
N ARG A 264 7.72 -12.12 -3.16
CA ARG A 264 8.75 -11.54 -2.29
C ARG A 264 8.39 -11.62 -0.81
N PHE A 265 7.11 -11.45 -0.49
CA PHE A 265 6.62 -11.44 0.89
C PHE A 265 5.96 -12.75 1.34
N ARG A 266 5.78 -13.75 0.46
CA ARG A 266 5.07 -14.99 0.82
C ARG A 266 5.65 -15.70 2.05
N ILE A 267 6.98 -15.76 2.15
CA ILE A 267 7.66 -16.44 3.26
C ILE A 267 7.50 -15.62 4.54
N PHE A 268 7.63 -14.29 4.42
CA PHE A 268 7.40 -13.38 5.54
C PHE A 268 5.98 -13.53 6.09
N LEU A 269 4.95 -13.40 5.24
CA LEU A 269 3.56 -13.52 5.66
C LEU A 269 3.29 -14.88 6.31
N LEU A 270 3.74 -15.99 5.69
CA LEU A 270 3.54 -17.32 6.25
C LEU A 270 4.18 -17.48 7.63
N LEU A 271 5.44 -17.06 7.78
CA LEU A 271 6.17 -17.17 9.05
C LEU A 271 5.61 -16.20 10.10
N GLU A 272 5.18 -15.00 9.72
CA GLU A 272 4.51 -14.04 10.60
C GLU A 272 3.23 -14.66 11.19
N PHE A 273 2.34 -15.21 10.35
CA PHE A 273 1.16 -15.93 10.84
C PHE A 273 1.52 -17.10 11.73
N LEU A 274 2.46 -17.95 11.30
CA LEU A 274 2.82 -19.15 12.05
C LEU A 274 3.37 -18.82 13.44
N VAL A 275 4.26 -17.83 13.54
CA VAL A 275 4.86 -17.43 14.82
C VAL A 275 3.81 -16.83 15.74
N VAL A 276 2.94 -15.94 15.23
CA VAL A 276 1.91 -15.30 16.06
C VAL A 276 0.83 -16.29 16.48
N THR A 277 0.35 -17.14 15.58
CA THR A 277 -0.63 -18.18 15.95
C THR A 277 -0.04 -19.13 16.99
N ALA A 278 1.21 -19.60 16.79
CA ALA A 278 1.89 -20.44 17.77
C ALA A 278 2.07 -19.74 19.13
N SER A 279 2.45 -18.46 19.16
CA SER A 279 2.59 -17.70 20.40
C SER A 279 1.26 -17.48 21.12
N GLN A 280 0.17 -17.21 20.39
CA GLN A 280 -1.17 -17.13 20.98
C GLN A 280 -1.61 -18.47 21.57
N PHE A 281 -1.35 -19.59 20.89
CA PHE A 281 -1.66 -20.92 21.43
C PHE A 281 -0.85 -21.27 22.68
N VAL A 282 0.45 -20.97 22.69
CA VAL A 282 1.29 -21.15 23.88
C VAL A 282 0.76 -20.31 25.04
N THR A 283 0.46 -19.03 24.79
CA THR A 283 -0.13 -18.11 25.77
C THR A 283 -1.46 -18.66 26.31
N LEU A 284 -2.33 -19.15 25.43
CA LEU A 284 -3.62 -19.74 25.80
C LEU A 284 -3.43 -20.98 26.70
N PHE A 285 -2.54 -21.89 26.31
CA PHE A 285 -2.26 -23.11 27.07
C PHE A 285 -1.73 -22.78 28.46
N GLN A 286 -0.80 -21.83 28.56
CA GLN A 286 -0.21 -21.40 29.83
C GLN A 286 -1.21 -20.70 30.74
N THR A 287 -1.98 -19.75 30.20
CA THR A 287 -3.00 -19.03 30.97
C THR A 287 -4.16 -19.92 31.43
N THR A 288 -4.39 -21.04 30.73
CA THR A 288 -5.44 -22.02 31.08
C THR A 288 -4.92 -23.11 32.02
N GLY A 289 -3.70 -23.59 31.81
CA GLY A 289 -3.06 -24.65 32.61
C GLY A 289 -2.52 -24.17 33.96
N TYR A 290 -2.31 -22.86 34.13
CA TYR A 290 -1.88 -22.29 35.40
C TYR A 290 -3.00 -22.34 36.44
N SER A 291 -2.74 -23.03 37.55
CA SER A 291 -3.72 -23.22 38.64
C SER A 291 -3.86 -22.02 39.58
N GLY A 292 -2.99 -21.01 39.47
CA GLY A 292 -3.06 -19.79 40.28
C GLY A 292 -3.90 -18.67 39.64
N MET A 293 -4.17 -17.60 40.39
CA MET A 293 -4.84 -16.42 39.84
C MET A 293 -3.89 -15.65 38.91
N VAL A 294 -4.33 -15.38 37.69
CA VAL A 294 -3.61 -14.56 36.71
C VAL A 294 -4.05 -13.11 36.89
N ASN A 295 -3.23 -12.29 37.54
CA ASN A 295 -3.49 -10.86 37.71
C ASN A 295 -2.85 -10.04 36.58
N PHE A 296 -3.25 -8.77 36.44
CA PHE A 296 -2.67 -7.84 35.46
C PHE A 296 -1.15 -7.70 35.55
N ILE A 297 -0.55 -7.86 36.74
CA ILE A 297 0.90 -7.82 36.94
C ILE A 297 1.59 -9.02 36.28
N ASN A 298 1.02 -10.22 36.40
CA ASN A 298 1.64 -11.47 35.93
C ASN A 298 1.28 -11.76 34.47
N GLY A 299 0.03 -11.49 34.09
CA GLY A 299 -0.50 -11.80 32.75
C GLY A 299 -0.54 -10.61 31.79
N GLY A 300 -0.32 -9.38 32.28
CA GLY A 300 -0.36 -8.18 31.44
C GLY A 300 0.73 -8.15 30.36
N ASP A 301 1.81 -8.95 30.49
CA ASP A 301 2.81 -9.09 29.43
C ASP A 301 2.36 -9.91 28.25
N PHE A 302 1.60 -10.97 28.50
CA PHE A 302 0.92 -11.67 27.42
C PHE A 302 -0.05 -10.74 26.69
N ALA A 303 -0.87 -9.99 27.43
CA ALA A 303 -1.85 -9.10 26.81
C ALA A 303 -1.17 -8.04 25.92
N VAL A 304 -0.15 -7.34 26.43
CA VAL A 304 0.58 -6.30 25.66
C VAL A 304 1.33 -6.91 24.47
N SER A 305 1.98 -8.06 24.67
CA SER A 305 2.69 -8.79 23.61
C SER A 305 1.74 -9.23 22.50
N SER A 306 0.62 -9.85 22.85
CA SER A 306 -0.38 -10.33 21.90
C SER A 306 -1.02 -9.19 21.12
N ILE A 307 -1.35 -8.06 21.77
CA ILE A 307 -1.90 -6.88 21.08
C ILE A 307 -0.94 -6.41 19.97
N VAL A 308 0.36 -6.28 20.27
CA VAL A 308 1.36 -5.85 19.27
C VAL A 308 1.45 -6.84 18.11
N GLN A 309 1.49 -8.14 18.40
CA GLN A 309 1.57 -9.20 17.38
C GLN A 309 0.37 -9.17 16.43
N VAL A 310 -0.84 -9.05 16.98
CA VAL A 310 -2.06 -9.03 16.19
C VAL A 310 -2.24 -7.72 15.44
N VAL A 311 -1.80 -6.58 15.98
CA VAL A 311 -1.74 -5.32 15.21
C VAL A 311 -0.88 -5.49 13.96
N GLY A 312 0.29 -6.14 14.07
CA GLY A 312 1.13 -6.47 12.91
C GLY A 312 0.39 -7.28 11.85
N ILE A 313 -0.26 -8.38 12.28
CA ILE A 313 -1.10 -9.22 11.42
C ILE A 313 -2.22 -8.43 10.75
N ILE A 314 -2.98 -7.63 11.52
CA ILE A 314 -4.11 -6.85 11.01
C ILE A 314 -3.64 -5.89 9.92
N LEU A 315 -2.51 -5.23 10.11
CA LEU A 315 -1.94 -4.32 9.12
C LEU A 315 -1.63 -5.06 7.81
N CYS A 316 -1.02 -6.24 7.89
CA CYS A 316 -0.75 -7.10 6.74
C CYS A 316 -2.03 -7.58 6.05
N LEU A 317 -2.99 -8.10 6.80
CA LEU A 317 -4.29 -8.58 6.31
C LEU A 317 -5.12 -7.50 5.65
N HIS A 318 -5.19 -6.33 6.29
CA HIS A 318 -5.93 -5.19 5.77
C HIS A 318 -5.32 -4.72 4.44
N ALA A 319 -3.99 -4.61 4.37
CA ALA A 319 -3.29 -4.28 3.13
C ALA A 319 -3.59 -5.27 2.00
N ALA A 320 -3.45 -6.57 2.30
CA ALA A 320 -3.70 -7.65 1.34
C ALA A 320 -5.16 -7.70 0.87
N THR A 321 -6.11 -7.53 1.79
CA THR A 321 -7.54 -7.48 1.48
C THR A 321 -7.88 -6.29 0.61
N LYS A 322 -7.36 -5.10 0.95
CA LYS A 322 -7.63 -3.85 0.24
C LYS A 322 -7.18 -3.96 -1.21
N ILE A 323 -5.97 -4.47 -1.45
CA ILE A 323 -5.45 -4.59 -2.81
C ILE A 323 -6.11 -5.72 -3.60
N SER A 324 -6.38 -6.88 -2.98
CA SER A 324 -7.13 -7.97 -3.64
C SER A 324 -8.51 -7.51 -4.06
N HIS A 325 -9.23 -6.77 -3.20
CA HIS A 325 -10.53 -6.22 -3.55
C HIS A 325 -10.46 -5.21 -4.71
N ARG A 326 -9.48 -4.30 -4.69
CA ARG A 326 -9.30 -3.33 -5.78
C ARG A 326 -9.00 -4.02 -7.10
N ALA A 327 -8.19 -5.08 -7.07
CA ALA A 327 -7.87 -5.88 -8.25
C ALA A 327 -9.08 -6.63 -8.80
N GLN A 328 -9.91 -7.23 -7.94
CA GLN A 328 -11.15 -7.91 -8.34
C GLN A 328 -12.21 -6.94 -8.86
N GLY A 329 -12.28 -5.72 -8.30
CA GLY A 329 -13.21 -4.67 -8.72
C GLY A 329 -13.04 -4.20 -10.17
N ILE A 330 -11.86 -4.40 -10.78
CA ILE A 330 -11.63 -4.06 -12.18
C ILE A 330 -12.61 -4.76 -13.12
N ALA A 331 -12.94 -6.03 -12.87
CA ALA A 331 -13.83 -6.78 -13.73
C ALA A 331 -15.24 -6.16 -13.79
N SER A 332 -15.77 -5.70 -12.65
CA SER A 332 -17.09 -5.04 -12.61
C SER A 332 -17.08 -3.66 -13.29
N LEU A 333 -15.99 -2.90 -13.13
CA LEU A 333 -15.77 -1.64 -13.84
C LEU A 333 -15.74 -1.86 -15.37
N ALA A 334 -15.03 -2.89 -15.83
CA ALA A 334 -14.98 -3.25 -17.24
C ALA A 334 -16.32 -3.73 -17.79
N SER A 335 -17.09 -4.52 -17.02
CA SER A 335 -18.45 -4.91 -17.39
C SER A 335 -19.36 -3.69 -17.54
N ARG A 336 -19.29 -2.73 -16.61
CA ARG A 336 -20.07 -1.49 -16.66
C ARG A 336 -19.68 -0.67 -17.90
N TRP A 337 -18.39 -0.53 -18.16
CA TRP A 337 -17.89 0.16 -19.35
C TRP A 337 -18.36 -0.50 -20.65
N HIS A 338 -18.26 -1.82 -20.77
CA HIS A 338 -18.74 -2.57 -21.94
C HIS A 338 -20.25 -2.39 -22.15
N ALA A 339 -21.04 -2.45 -21.07
CA ALA A 339 -22.48 -2.24 -21.12
C ALA A 339 -22.82 -0.82 -21.60
N LEU A 340 -22.19 0.21 -21.03
CA LEU A 340 -22.40 1.61 -21.45
C LEU A 340 -21.98 1.83 -22.90
N ALA A 341 -20.81 1.34 -23.31
CA ALA A 341 -20.33 1.46 -24.68
C ALA A 341 -21.24 0.74 -25.70
N THR A 342 -21.90 -0.34 -25.29
CA THR A 342 -22.85 -1.08 -26.15
C THR A 342 -24.19 -0.36 -26.22
N CYS A 343 -24.77 0.05 -25.09
CA CYS A 343 -26.09 0.68 -25.06
C CYS A 343 -26.11 2.09 -25.68
N THR A 344 -25.05 2.88 -25.52
CA THR A 344 -24.96 4.24 -26.09
C THR A 344 -24.72 4.25 -27.60
N SER A 345 -24.10 3.19 -28.13
CA SER A 345 -23.77 3.09 -29.55
C SER A 345 -24.98 2.92 -30.48
N THR A 346 -26.09 2.37 -29.97
CA THR A 346 -27.33 2.13 -30.74
C THR A 346 -28.08 3.43 -31.06
N GLU A 347 -28.02 4.43 -30.19
CA GLU A 347 -28.65 5.75 -30.45
C GLU A 347 -27.88 6.58 -31.49
N ALA A 348 -26.55 6.43 -31.55
CA ALA A 348 -25.71 7.14 -32.52
C ALA A 348 -25.94 6.65 -33.96
N SER A 349 -26.19 5.34 -34.17
CA SER A 349 -26.55 4.81 -35.48
C SER A 349 -27.93 5.24 -35.97
N LEU A 350 -28.86 5.55 -35.05
CA LEU A 350 -30.19 6.04 -35.39
C LEU A 350 -30.22 7.54 -35.69
N ARG A 351 -29.28 8.32 -35.14
CA ARG A 351 -29.22 9.78 -35.33
C ARG A 351 -28.34 10.24 -36.51
N GLY A 352 -27.51 9.34 -37.05
CA GLY A 352 -26.60 9.62 -38.17
C GLY A 352 -27.22 9.60 -39.57
N SER A 353 -28.51 9.25 -39.70
CA SER A 353 -29.19 9.19 -41.01
C SER A 353 -29.84 10.52 -41.44
N ASN A 354 -29.92 11.52 -40.56
CA ASN A 354 -30.58 12.79 -40.86
C ASN A 354 -29.57 13.93 -40.87
N SER A 355 -28.82 14.06 -41.97
CA SER A 355 -28.06 15.26 -42.27
C SER A 355 -28.85 16.15 -43.24
N VAL A 356 -29.42 17.24 -42.73
CA VAL A 356 -29.39 18.53 -43.42
C VAL A 356 -29.11 19.63 -42.39
N GLY A 357 -27.89 20.15 -42.44
CA GLY A 357 -27.47 21.52 -42.09
C GLY A 357 -27.95 22.17 -40.79
N ASN A 358 -27.08 22.27 -39.79
CA ASN A 358 -26.30 23.50 -39.56
C ASN A 358 -25.36 23.36 -38.36
N MET A 359 -24.27 24.13 -38.42
CA MET A 359 -23.30 24.36 -37.37
C MET A 359 -23.97 24.89 -36.09
N GLU A 360 -23.62 24.33 -34.92
CA GLU A 360 -23.20 25.03 -33.69
C GLU A 360 -23.54 24.25 -32.39
N ALA A 361 -22.65 24.44 -31.41
CA ALA A 361 -22.80 24.23 -29.97
C ALA A 361 -22.71 22.78 -29.41
N PHE A 362 -21.47 22.39 -29.12
CA PHE A 362 -21.15 21.66 -27.90
C PHE A 362 -21.66 22.44 -26.67
N ASN A 363 -22.71 21.94 -26.03
CA ASN A 363 -22.99 21.97 -24.59
C ASN A 363 -24.50 21.90 -24.36
N GLN A 364 -25.01 20.75 -23.91
CA GLN A 364 -25.93 20.70 -22.77
C GLN A 364 -26.17 19.25 -22.32
N LEU A 365 -25.64 18.99 -21.13
CA LEU A 365 -26.04 17.96 -20.18
C LEU A 365 -27.55 18.07 -19.85
N ASN A 366 -28.17 16.97 -19.42
CA ASN A 366 -29.47 16.92 -18.73
C ASN A 366 -30.72 17.30 -19.54
N SER A 367 -31.45 16.30 -20.03
CA SER A 367 -32.92 16.29 -19.92
C SER A 367 -33.47 14.91 -20.31
N LEU A 368 -33.82 14.11 -19.29
CA LEU A 368 -34.87 13.11 -19.42
C LEU A 368 -36.18 13.86 -19.69
N ARG A 369 -36.64 13.86 -20.94
CA ARG A 369 -38.01 14.26 -21.28
C ARG A 369 -38.64 13.18 -22.18
N MET A 370 -39.19 12.17 -21.51
CA MET A 370 -40.24 11.33 -22.09
C MET A 370 -41.42 12.23 -22.43
N THR A 371 -41.69 12.41 -23.72
CA THR A 371 -42.95 12.99 -24.19
C THR A 371 -43.46 12.05 -25.26
N PHE A 372 -44.41 11.19 -24.87
CA PHE A 372 -45.24 10.45 -25.80
C PHE A 372 -46.14 11.46 -26.52
N SER A 373 -46.09 11.45 -27.85
CA SER A 373 -47.10 12.09 -28.69
C SER A 373 -47.42 11.12 -29.81
N GLU A 374 -48.57 10.47 -29.68
CA GLU A 374 -49.22 9.73 -30.76
C GLU A 374 -49.55 10.71 -31.90
N SER A 375 -49.04 10.44 -33.10
CA SER A 375 -49.67 10.91 -34.33
C SER A 375 -49.33 9.95 -35.46
N ASP A 376 -50.34 9.22 -35.90
CA ASP A 376 -50.33 8.35 -37.07
C ASP A 376 -50.02 9.15 -38.34
N LEU A 377 -48.87 8.85 -38.95
CA LEU A 377 -48.59 9.10 -40.36
C LEU A 377 -47.51 8.11 -40.80
N GLU A 378 -47.92 7.15 -41.63
CA GLU A 378 -47.02 6.22 -42.33
C GLU A 378 -45.98 7.00 -43.13
N SER A 379 -44.82 7.25 -42.52
CA SER A 379 -43.58 7.48 -43.26
C SER A 379 -42.78 6.20 -43.10
N VAL A 380 -42.66 5.45 -44.20
CA VAL A 380 -41.67 4.39 -44.32
C VAL A 380 -40.31 5.08 -44.31
N ASP A 381 -39.82 5.34 -43.09
CA ASP A 381 -38.47 5.78 -42.85
C ASP A 381 -37.59 4.62 -43.32
N TYR A 382 -37.02 4.76 -44.51
CA TYR A 382 -36.02 3.83 -45.02
C TYR A 382 -34.84 3.93 -44.06
N VAL A 383 -34.84 3.08 -43.04
CA VAL A 383 -33.68 2.84 -42.20
C VAL A 383 -32.57 2.44 -43.15
N ALA A 384 -31.66 3.36 -43.43
CA ALA A 384 -30.48 3.08 -44.23
C ALA A 384 -29.74 1.94 -43.54
N MET A 385 -29.83 0.74 -44.12
CA MET A 385 -29.16 -0.44 -43.58
C MET A 385 -27.67 -0.10 -43.48
N PRO A 386 -27.04 -0.20 -42.30
CA PRO A 386 -25.63 0.10 -42.17
C PRO A 386 -24.86 -0.77 -43.16
N THR A 387 -24.03 -0.13 -43.99
CA THR A 387 -23.16 -0.82 -44.96
C THR A 387 -22.47 -2.01 -44.30
N THR A 388 -22.37 -3.15 -44.99
CA THR A 388 -21.85 -4.43 -44.44
C THR A 388 -20.51 -4.26 -43.69
N THR A 389 -19.67 -3.31 -44.10
CA THR A 389 -18.41 -2.93 -43.45
C THR A 389 -18.57 -2.21 -42.11
N GLN A 390 -19.54 -1.28 -41.97
CA GLN A 390 -19.84 -0.60 -40.72
C GLN A 390 -20.42 -1.57 -39.68
N LEU A 391 -21.34 -2.44 -40.11
CA LEU A 391 -21.89 -3.49 -39.25
C LEU A 391 -20.79 -4.48 -38.80
N ALA A 392 -19.90 -4.89 -39.70
CA ALA A 392 -18.76 -5.74 -39.36
C ALA A 392 -17.79 -5.08 -38.37
N SER A 393 -17.51 -3.78 -38.52
CA SER A 393 -16.67 -3.03 -37.58
C SER A 393 -17.30 -2.90 -36.19
N TYR A 394 -18.61 -2.71 -36.13
CA TYR A 394 -19.38 -2.63 -34.89
C TYR A 394 -19.37 -3.97 -34.15
N VAL A 395 -19.68 -5.06 -34.86
CA VAL A 395 -19.68 -6.43 -34.33
C VAL A 395 -18.28 -6.83 -33.86
N SER A 396 -17.23 -6.49 -34.62
CA SER A 396 -15.84 -6.72 -34.23
C SER A 396 -15.47 -5.97 -32.94
N SER A 397 -15.84 -4.69 -32.84
CA SER A 397 -15.63 -3.87 -31.63
C SER A 397 -16.36 -4.45 -30.41
N TYR A 398 -17.61 -4.88 -30.59
CA TYR A 398 -18.40 -5.55 -29.56
C TYR A 398 -17.70 -6.82 -29.05
N HIS A 399 -17.31 -7.72 -29.96
CA HIS A 399 -16.63 -8.96 -29.58
C HIS A 399 -15.29 -8.71 -28.90
N ARG A 400 -14.52 -7.70 -29.32
CA ARG A 400 -13.28 -7.31 -28.63
C ARG A 400 -13.55 -6.88 -27.18
N ARG A 401 -14.54 -6.00 -26.95
CA ARG A 401 -14.92 -5.58 -25.60
C ARG A 401 -15.44 -6.74 -24.74
N GLN A 402 -16.28 -7.60 -25.33
CA GLN A 402 -16.82 -8.78 -24.64
C GLN A 402 -15.70 -9.76 -24.25
N ALA A 403 -14.77 -10.04 -25.17
CA ALA A 403 -13.61 -10.90 -24.91
C ALA A 403 -12.74 -10.35 -23.76
N PHE A 404 -12.61 -9.03 -23.67
CA PHE A 404 -11.89 -8.38 -22.57
C PHE A 404 -12.59 -8.53 -21.21
N VAL A 405 -13.92 -8.35 -21.16
CA VAL A 405 -14.69 -8.59 -19.93
C VAL A 405 -14.55 -10.05 -19.49
N MET A 406 -14.68 -10.99 -20.44
CA MET A 406 -14.49 -12.42 -20.17
C MET A 406 -13.07 -12.72 -19.68
N TYR A 407 -12.05 -12.10 -20.27
CA TYR A 407 -10.66 -12.22 -19.81
C TYR A 407 -10.50 -11.79 -18.35
N LEU A 408 -11.04 -10.62 -17.98
CA LEU A 408 -10.96 -10.10 -16.61
C LEU A 408 -11.72 -10.97 -15.60
N GLN A 409 -12.90 -11.47 -15.97
CA GLN A 409 -13.69 -12.37 -15.13
C GLN A 409 -13.01 -13.72 -14.92
N ALA A 410 -12.39 -14.28 -15.96
CA ALA A 410 -11.63 -15.54 -15.89
C ALA A 410 -10.29 -15.39 -15.16
N ASN A 411 -9.81 -14.16 -14.96
CA ASN A 411 -8.52 -13.86 -14.36
C ASN A 411 -8.66 -12.89 -13.19
N PRO A 412 -9.35 -13.28 -12.09
CA PRO A 412 -9.49 -12.42 -10.92
C PRO A 412 -8.10 -12.05 -10.38
N GLY A 413 -7.86 -10.75 -10.24
CA GLY A 413 -6.62 -10.23 -9.67
C GLY A 413 -6.56 -10.40 -8.15
N GLY A 414 -5.37 -10.23 -7.58
CA GLY A 414 -5.16 -10.21 -6.12
C GLY A 414 -3.80 -10.76 -5.68
N ILE A 415 -3.51 -10.65 -4.38
CA ILE A 415 -2.33 -11.26 -3.77
C ILE A 415 -2.58 -12.77 -3.62
N THR A 416 -1.59 -13.58 -3.98
CA THR A 416 -1.67 -15.06 -3.98
C THR A 416 -0.54 -15.68 -3.16
N ILE A 417 -0.88 -16.44 -2.12
CA ILE A 417 0.10 -17.17 -1.31
C ILE A 417 0.08 -18.63 -1.80
N PHE A 418 1.20 -19.09 -2.39
CA PHE A 418 1.35 -20.45 -2.96
C PHE A 418 0.23 -20.89 -3.92
N GLY A 419 -0.24 -19.98 -4.76
CA GLY A 419 -1.29 -20.26 -5.75
C GLY A 419 -2.72 -20.11 -5.23
N TRP A 420 -2.89 -19.98 -3.91
CA TRP A 420 -4.17 -19.65 -3.30
C TRP A 420 -4.35 -18.13 -3.28
N THR A 421 -5.41 -17.63 -3.91
CA THR A 421 -5.78 -16.22 -3.79
C THR A 421 -6.16 -15.96 -2.35
N VAL A 422 -5.49 -14.99 -1.73
CA VAL A 422 -5.83 -14.58 -0.38
C VAL A 422 -7.14 -13.81 -0.46
N ASP A 423 -8.23 -14.49 -0.15
CA ASP A 423 -9.58 -13.96 -0.24
C ASP A 423 -10.00 -13.30 1.08
N ARG A 424 -11.09 -12.53 1.01
CA ARG A 424 -11.68 -11.86 2.17
C ARG A 424 -12.12 -12.85 3.24
N GLY A 425 -12.60 -14.03 2.85
CA GLY A 425 -13.05 -15.06 3.77
C GLY A 425 -11.90 -15.55 4.63
N LEU A 426 -10.82 -16.05 4.02
CA LEU A 426 -9.65 -16.56 4.74
C LEU A 426 -9.01 -15.51 5.65
N ILE A 427 -8.84 -14.28 5.15
CA ILE A 427 -8.31 -13.17 5.96
C ILE A 427 -9.20 -12.89 7.16
N ASN A 428 -10.51 -12.78 6.95
CA ASN A 428 -11.44 -12.53 8.05
C ASN A 428 -11.44 -13.67 9.05
N THR A 429 -11.37 -14.93 8.60
CA THR A 429 -11.29 -16.10 9.49
C THR A 429 -10.04 -16.06 10.36
N ILE A 430 -8.86 -15.81 9.76
CA ILE A 430 -7.61 -15.66 10.53
C ILE A 430 -7.74 -14.52 11.54
N PHE A 431 -8.26 -13.37 11.10
CA PHE A 431 -8.48 -12.23 11.99
C PHE A 431 -9.40 -12.57 13.17
N PHE A 432 -10.52 -13.25 12.94
CA PHE A 432 -11.45 -13.64 14.01
C PHE A 432 -10.83 -14.64 14.96
N ILE A 433 -10.08 -15.63 14.47
CA ILE A 433 -9.37 -16.60 15.33
C ILE A 433 -8.38 -15.87 16.25
N GLU A 434 -7.52 -15.03 15.69
CA GLU A 434 -6.52 -14.26 16.45
C GLU A 434 -7.18 -13.28 17.45
N LEU A 435 -8.25 -12.60 17.03
CA LEU A 435 -8.99 -11.68 17.89
C LEU A 435 -9.69 -12.41 19.05
N THR A 436 -10.27 -13.59 18.80
CA THR A 436 -10.90 -14.41 19.84
C THR A 436 -9.87 -14.88 20.85
N LEU A 437 -8.70 -15.34 20.40
CA LEU A 437 -7.59 -15.74 21.28
C LEU A 437 -7.15 -14.58 22.18
N ILE A 438 -6.96 -13.39 21.61
CA ILE A 438 -6.63 -12.18 22.39
C ILE A 438 -7.71 -11.84 23.38
N THR A 439 -8.98 -11.80 22.95
CA THR A 439 -10.09 -11.42 23.83
C THR A 439 -10.21 -12.38 25.00
N PHE A 440 -9.92 -13.67 24.79
CA PHE A 440 -9.84 -14.65 25.86
C PHE A 440 -8.70 -14.34 26.85
N VAL A 441 -7.49 -14.08 26.35
CA VAL A 441 -6.33 -13.73 27.20
C VAL A 441 -6.58 -12.43 27.96
N LEU A 442 -7.15 -11.41 27.31
CA LEU A 442 -7.56 -10.16 27.95
C LEU A 442 -8.62 -10.41 29.03
N GLY A 443 -9.61 -11.26 28.74
CA GLY A 443 -10.64 -11.63 29.72
C GLY A 443 -10.05 -12.28 30.98
N LYS A 444 -9.05 -13.15 30.81
CA LYS A 444 -8.32 -13.77 31.92
C LYS A 444 -7.44 -12.81 32.72
N THR A 445 -6.97 -11.72 32.11
CA THR A 445 -5.99 -10.79 32.72
C THR A 445 -6.61 -9.51 33.28
N ILE A 446 -7.76 -9.06 32.74
CA ILE A 446 -8.44 -7.81 33.12
C ILE A 446 -9.52 -8.02 34.18
N VAL A 447 -10.11 -9.23 34.30
CA VAL A 447 -11.07 -9.50 35.37
C VAL A 447 -10.32 -9.42 36.69
N PHE A 448 -10.44 -8.27 37.36
CA PHE A 448 -10.05 -8.10 38.74
C PHE A 448 -10.76 -9.19 39.53
N SER A 449 -9.99 -10.09 40.14
CA SER A 449 -10.51 -10.91 41.23
C SER A 449 -10.90 -9.96 42.35
N SER A 450 -12.13 -9.44 42.29
CA SER A 450 -12.84 -8.89 43.44
C SER A 450 -13.22 -10.08 44.31
N THR A 451 -12.29 -10.47 45.17
CA THR A 451 -12.58 -11.31 46.34
C THR A 451 -11.65 -10.90 47.46
#